data_AF-A0A4Z0YP58-F1
#
_entry.id   AF-A0A4Z0YP58-F1
#
_cell.length_a   1.000
_cell.length_b   1.000
_cell.length_c   1.000
_cell.angle_alpha   90.00
_cell.angle_beta   90.00
_cell.angle_gamma   90.00
#
_symmetry.space_group_name_H-M   'P 1'
#
loop_
_entity.id
_entity.type
_entity.pdbx_description
1 polymer ?
#
loop_
_entity_poly.entity_id
_entity_poly.type
_entity_poly.pdbx_seq_one_letter_code
_entity_poly.pdbx_strand_id
1 'polypeptide(L)'
;MNYSNNSPHGADSALTVSTVPVRSIVDQVNQEVQFGIADQAFWWDALAYPLAALLQTTQYSQPDQLYYLRWFHKWVMPALGPRPIDGKPHYGAWLTHDGSCLEYSLNWKEKKPDQTIRFTIEPSSRNAGTAADPLKQLAAKEFLTAMAKDVPGIDMKRFNLFHSETCVPDHRANEVQIKIPGGSPLTLVWVAFDLERGSIVAKAYFLPHMKAVLTGIPTKTIVFDAIRKCNGPDGTYDGSITALDDYLESFPVDKAPQVVLLSNDCVIDSASCRNKVYVHASVGTLAHAKDMFHLAGRLSGEVIAAGLRSIHDLWCHLFSLDSADPESENAVVLANGRLFLCIYEMRPTKAVNEGVNMEVKLHIPGWRVGKSDTELSELMRSWFTSHGHGNLAGRYESDLASAFPRYDTTTGGQRTHTWISITYTAKTGVYMTMYYTPKLPEMYFKSPQHLNN
;
A
#
# COMPACT_ATOMS: atom_id res chain seq x y z
N MET A 1 -26.53 56.82 -15.45
CA MET A 1 -26.31 55.83 -16.51
C MET A 1 -25.40 54.76 -15.96
N ASN A 2 -25.89 53.52 -16.01
CA ASN A 2 -25.32 52.33 -15.40
C ASN A 2 -24.02 51.91 -16.10
N TYR A 3 -23.05 51.42 -15.33
CA TYR A 3 -22.26 50.27 -15.75
C TYR A 3 -22.07 49.33 -14.57
N SER A 4 -22.72 48.18 -14.71
CA SER A 4 -22.83 47.09 -13.75
C SER A 4 -21.56 46.23 -13.80
N ASN A 5 -21.00 45.94 -12.63
CA ASN A 5 -20.07 44.84 -12.41
C ASN A 5 -20.80 43.51 -12.58
N ASN A 6 -20.26 42.61 -13.40
CA ASN A 6 -20.63 41.19 -13.41
C ASN A 6 -19.36 40.35 -13.23
N SER A 7 -19.12 39.95 -11.98
CA SER A 7 -18.29 38.78 -11.65
C SER A 7 -19.21 37.56 -11.61
N PRO A 8 -18.91 36.45 -12.29
CA PRO A 8 -19.66 35.21 -12.08
C PRO A 8 -19.15 34.54 -10.79
N HIS A 9 -19.99 34.56 -9.77
CA HIS A 9 -19.90 33.64 -8.65
C HIS A 9 -19.98 32.21 -9.18
N GLY A 10 -18.88 31.47 -9.07
CA GLY A 10 -18.88 30.02 -9.23
C GLY A 10 -19.70 29.42 -8.09
N ALA A 11 -20.79 28.75 -8.45
CA ALA A 11 -21.63 28.02 -7.51
C ALA A 11 -20.83 26.87 -6.89
N ASP A 12 -20.80 26.84 -5.55
CA ASP A 12 -20.51 25.64 -4.78
C ASP A 12 -21.53 24.57 -5.17
N SER A 13 -21.11 23.61 -6.00
CA SER A 13 -21.85 22.37 -6.15
C SER A 13 -21.64 21.57 -4.87
N ALA A 14 -22.56 21.72 -3.92
CA ALA A 14 -22.67 20.83 -2.78
C ALA A 14 -22.88 19.39 -3.32
N LEU A 15 -21.80 18.61 -3.38
CA LEU A 15 -21.85 17.18 -3.69
C LEU A 15 -22.72 16.53 -2.61
N THR A 16 -23.90 16.07 -3.01
CA THR A 16 -24.83 15.35 -2.15
C THR A 16 -24.18 14.05 -1.69
N VAL A 17 -23.88 13.96 -0.39
CA VAL A 17 -23.47 12.70 0.24
C VAL A 17 -24.60 11.69 0.03
N SER A 18 -24.28 10.50 -0.49
CA SER A 18 -25.28 9.46 -0.70
C SER A 18 -25.96 9.10 0.63
N THR A 19 -27.27 9.34 0.71
CA THR A 19 -28.13 9.01 1.86
C THR A 19 -28.58 7.55 1.89
N VAL A 20 -28.18 6.79 0.87
CA VAL A 20 -28.50 5.38 0.69
C VAL A 20 -27.67 4.55 1.69
N PRO A 21 -28.26 3.72 2.56
CA PRO A 21 -27.50 2.91 3.51
C PRO A 21 -26.47 2.01 2.82
N VAL A 22 -25.25 1.85 3.36
CA VAL A 22 -24.18 0.98 2.79
C VAL A 22 -24.73 -0.38 2.34
N ARG A 23 -25.54 -1.00 3.22
CA ARG A 23 -26.16 -2.32 2.96
C ARG A 23 -26.96 -2.34 1.68
N SER A 24 -27.71 -1.29 1.38
CA SER A 24 -28.55 -1.25 0.18
C SER A 24 -27.77 -1.19 -1.14
N ILE A 25 -26.54 -0.65 -1.16
CA ILE A 25 -25.67 -0.72 -2.35
C ILE A 25 -25.13 -2.15 -2.55
N VAL A 26 -24.68 -2.80 -1.47
CA VAL A 26 -24.22 -4.20 -1.53
C VAL A 26 -25.38 -5.11 -1.93
N ASP A 27 -26.57 -4.93 -1.36
CA ASP A 27 -27.77 -5.68 -1.68
C ASP A 27 -28.19 -5.50 -3.14
N GLN A 28 -28.06 -4.29 -3.68
CA GLN A 28 -28.29 -4.05 -5.10
C GLN A 28 -27.33 -4.88 -5.97
N VAL A 29 -26.03 -4.90 -5.67
CA VAL A 29 -25.08 -5.72 -6.41
C VAL A 29 -25.37 -7.21 -6.24
N ASN A 30 -25.79 -7.65 -5.04
CA ASN A 30 -26.18 -9.03 -4.77
C ASN A 30 -27.35 -9.52 -5.66
N GLN A 31 -28.24 -8.62 -6.07
CA GLN A 31 -29.34 -8.95 -6.99
C GLN A 31 -28.88 -9.07 -8.46
N GLU A 32 -27.70 -8.56 -8.79
CA GLU A 32 -27.19 -8.47 -10.16
C GLU A 32 -26.11 -9.50 -10.47
N VAL A 33 -25.44 -10.04 -9.46
CA VAL A 33 -24.28 -10.95 -9.61
C VAL A 33 -24.61 -12.38 -9.21
N GLN A 34 -23.89 -13.35 -9.80
CA GLN A 34 -24.03 -14.77 -9.48
C GLN A 34 -22.89 -15.23 -8.57
N PHE A 35 -23.24 -15.89 -7.47
CA PHE A 35 -22.30 -16.46 -6.50
C PHE A 35 -22.12 -17.98 -6.69
N GLY A 36 -22.11 -18.46 -7.92
CA GLY A 36 -22.11 -19.90 -8.24
C GLY A 36 -20.89 -20.70 -7.75
N ILE A 37 -19.91 -20.04 -7.11
CA ILE A 37 -18.70 -20.65 -6.55
C ILE A 37 -18.60 -20.25 -5.07
N ALA A 38 -18.66 -21.25 -4.18
CA ALA A 38 -18.66 -21.04 -2.72
C ALA A 38 -17.47 -20.23 -2.20
N ASP A 39 -16.30 -20.33 -2.86
CA ASP A 39 -15.12 -19.54 -2.51
C ASP A 39 -15.36 -18.04 -2.73
N GLN A 40 -15.98 -17.67 -3.86
CA GLN A 40 -16.27 -16.28 -4.19
C GLN A 40 -17.35 -15.69 -3.28
N ALA A 41 -18.38 -16.48 -2.96
CA ALA A 41 -19.42 -16.09 -2.00
C ALA A 41 -18.80 -15.76 -0.62
N PHE A 42 -17.91 -16.62 -0.13
CA PHE A 42 -17.20 -16.38 1.13
C PHE A 42 -16.39 -15.07 1.09
N TRP A 43 -15.60 -14.85 0.05
CA TRP A 43 -14.79 -13.64 -0.06
C TRP A 43 -15.65 -12.39 -0.16
N TRP A 44 -16.77 -12.46 -0.89
CA TRP A 44 -17.70 -11.36 -1.02
C TRP A 44 -18.32 -10.97 0.33
N ASP A 45 -18.82 -11.96 1.07
CA ASP A 45 -19.37 -11.76 2.41
C ASP A 45 -18.36 -11.14 3.39
N ALA A 46 -17.07 -11.45 3.22
CA ALA A 46 -16.01 -10.95 4.08
C ALA A 46 -15.51 -9.54 3.72
N LEU A 47 -15.53 -9.16 2.43
CA LEU A 47 -14.76 -8.03 1.91
C LEU A 47 -15.60 -6.97 1.16
N ALA A 48 -16.82 -7.27 0.73
CA ALA A 48 -17.61 -6.32 -0.03
C ALA A 48 -18.10 -5.14 0.83
N TYR A 49 -18.57 -5.43 2.05
CA TYR A 49 -19.13 -4.41 2.94
C TYR A 49 -18.10 -3.36 3.37
N PRO A 50 -16.88 -3.71 3.83
CA PRO A 50 -15.86 -2.71 4.15
C PRO A 50 -15.51 -1.81 2.95
N LEU A 51 -15.40 -2.38 1.74
CA LEU A 51 -15.16 -1.58 0.54
C LEU A 51 -16.31 -0.61 0.26
N ALA A 52 -17.56 -1.08 0.31
CA ALA A 52 -18.74 -0.26 0.09
C ALA A 52 -18.82 0.91 1.09
N ALA A 53 -18.58 0.61 2.37
CA ALA A 53 -18.56 1.62 3.42
C ALA A 53 -17.45 2.65 3.21
N LEU A 54 -16.22 2.21 2.90
CA LEU A 54 -15.11 3.11 2.62
C LEU A 54 -15.38 4.03 1.43
N LEU A 55 -15.97 3.51 0.35
CA LEU A 55 -16.36 4.33 -0.81
C LEU A 55 -17.45 5.35 -0.44
N GLN A 56 -18.46 4.93 0.32
CA GLN A 56 -19.54 5.83 0.76
C GLN A 56 -19.00 6.92 1.69
N THR A 57 -18.20 6.56 2.68
CA THR A 57 -17.68 7.51 3.68
C THR A 57 -16.72 8.52 3.04
N THR A 58 -15.95 8.10 2.05
CA THR A 58 -15.12 9.02 1.24
C THR A 58 -15.86 9.74 0.12
N GLN A 59 -17.20 9.72 0.16
CA GLN A 59 -18.06 10.50 -0.73
C GLN A 59 -17.89 10.15 -2.21
N TYR A 60 -17.72 8.87 -2.54
CA TYR A 60 -17.85 8.40 -3.92
C TYR A 60 -19.31 8.53 -4.36
N SER A 61 -19.52 8.87 -5.64
CA SER A 61 -20.88 8.93 -6.18
C SER A 61 -21.53 7.54 -6.14
N GLN A 62 -22.86 7.45 -6.04
CA GLN A 62 -23.53 6.15 -6.08
C GLN A 62 -23.21 5.35 -7.37
N PRO A 63 -23.13 5.96 -8.57
CA PRO A 63 -22.63 5.27 -9.76
C PRO A 63 -21.22 4.69 -9.60
N ASP A 64 -20.28 5.44 -9.01
CA ASP A 64 -18.92 4.94 -8.76
C ASP A 64 -18.92 3.78 -7.76
N GLN A 65 -19.71 3.87 -6.68
CA GLN A 65 -19.83 2.80 -5.69
C GLN A 65 -20.31 1.49 -6.34
N LEU A 66 -21.36 1.56 -7.17
CA LEU A 66 -21.87 0.41 -7.90
C LEU A 66 -20.86 -0.11 -8.94
N TYR A 67 -20.20 0.78 -9.67
CA TYR A 67 -19.16 0.41 -10.63
C TYR A 67 -18.04 -0.38 -9.95
N TYR A 68 -17.48 0.15 -8.86
CA TYR A 68 -16.36 -0.49 -8.16
C TYR A 68 -16.76 -1.79 -7.48
N LEU A 69 -17.95 -1.90 -6.90
CA LEU A 69 -18.40 -3.14 -6.28
C LEU A 69 -18.67 -4.24 -7.31
N ARG A 70 -19.27 -3.92 -8.46
CA ARG A 70 -19.43 -4.88 -9.58
C ARG A 70 -18.07 -5.31 -10.14
N TRP A 71 -17.15 -4.37 -10.30
CA TRP A 71 -15.78 -4.66 -10.75
C TRP A 71 -15.04 -5.53 -9.72
N PHE A 72 -15.16 -5.22 -8.42
CA PHE A 72 -14.57 -5.97 -7.32
C PHE A 72 -15.09 -7.40 -7.27
N HIS A 73 -16.41 -7.58 -7.43
CA HIS A 73 -17.03 -8.91 -7.56
C HIS A 73 -16.45 -9.68 -8.75
N LYS A 74 -16.48 -9.08 -9.95
CA LYS A 74 -16.07 -9.73 -11.21
C LYS A 74 -14.60 -10.17 -11.18
N TRP A 75 -13.73 -9.32 -10.64
CA TRP A 75 -12.30 -9.50 -10.81
C TRP A 75 -11.57 -9.94 -9.55
N VAL A 76 -11.89 -9.35 -8.40
CA VAL A 76 -11.11 -9.58 -7.18
C VAL A 76 -11.54 -10.87 -6.51
N MET A 77 -12.83 -11.18 -6.42
CA MET A 77 -13.30 -12.40 -5.74
C MET A 77 -12.73 -13.69 -6.32
N PRO A 78 -12.67 -13.88 -7.66
CA PRO A 78 -12.02 -15.06 -8.24
C PRO A 78 -10.50 -15.09 -7.97
N ALA A 79 -9.85 -13.92 -7.93
CA ALA A 79 -8.40 -13.80 -7.78
C ALA A 79 -7.90 -14.07 -6.35
N LEU A 80 -8.78 -14.10 -5.34
CA LEU A 80 -8.40 -14.47 -3.96
C LEU A 80 -8.24 -15.99 -3.78
N GLY A 81 -8.64 -16.79 -4.78
CA GLY A 81 -8.48 -18.23 -4.76
C GLY A 81 -9.41 -18.94 -3.77
N PRO A 82 -9.09 -20.18 -3.37
CA PRO A 82 -9.95 -20.96 -2.49
C PRO A 82 -10.12 -20.32 -1.12
N ARG A 83 -11.33 -20.41 -0.57
CA ARG A 83 -11.59 -19.94 0.80
C ARG A 83 -10.85 -20.80 1.82
N PRO A 84 -10.62 -20.29 3.04
CA PRO A 84 -10.14 -21.10 4.13
C PRO A 84 -11.12 -22.25 4.44
N ILE A 85 -10.57 -23.42 4.72
CA ILE A 85 -11.31 -24.60 5.18
C ILE A 85 -10.82 -24.92 6.58
N ASP A 86 -11.76 -25.09 7.52
CA ASP A 86 -11.46 -25.33 8.94
C ASP A 86 -10.47 -24.32 9.54
N GLY A 87 -10.59 -23.07 9.11
CA GLY A 87 -9.73 -22.00 9.58
C GLY A 87 -8.33 -21.95 8.96
N LYS A 88 -8.07 -22.76 7.93
CA LYS A 88 -6.74 -22.83 7.31
C LYS A 88 -6.79 -22.30 5.88
N PRO A 89 -5.97 -21.30 5.51
CA PRO A 89 -5.89 -20.82 4.14
C PRO A 89 -5.29 -21.88 3.20
N HIS A 90 -5.78 -21.95 1.96
CA HIS A 90 -5.32 -22.90 0.92
C HIS A 90 -3.84 -22.73 0.55
N TYR A 91 -3.34 -21.51 0.63
CA TYR A 91 -1.92 -21.17 0.59
C TYR A 91 -1.79 -19.82 1.28
N GLY A 92 -1.10 -19.77 2.43
CA GLY A 92 -1.06 -18.59 3.30
C GLY A 92 -0.73 -17.29 2.57
N ALA A 93 -1.25 -16.18 3.07
CA ALA A 93 -0.94 -14.83 2.61
C ALA A 93 -0.01 -14.12 3.59
N TRP A 94 0.82 -13.21 3.06
CA TRP A 94 1.80 -12.45 3.82
C TRP A 94 1.70 -10.94 3.55
N LEU A 95 0.56 -10.48 3.03
CA LEU A 95 0.31 -9.08 2.74
C LEU A 95 0.24 -8.23 4.02
N THR A 96 -0.52 -8.66 5.02
CA THR A 96 -0.70 -7.95 6.29
C THR A 96 -0.05 -8.72 7.44
N HIS A 97 0.21 -8.01 8.55
CA HIS A 97 0.83 -8.60 9.75
C HIS A 97 -0.02 -9.72 10.38
N ASP A 98 -1.33 -9.73 10.16
CA ASP A 98 -2.23 -10.77 10.64
C ASP A 98 -2.35 -11.96 9.67
N GLY A 99 -1.94 -11.84 8.41
CA GLY A 99 -2.06 -12.87 7.37
C GLY A 99 -3.32 -12.77 6.50
N SER A 100 -4.00 -11.62 6.52
CA SER A 100 -5.06 -11.28 5.57
C SER A 100 -4.52 -11.15 4.14
N CYS A 101 -5.26 -11.65 3.16
CA CYS A 101 -4.90 -11.59 1.73
C CYS A 101 -5.32 -10.29 1.03
N LEU A 102 -5.93 -9.35 1.76
CA LEU A 102 -6.34 -8.04 1.27
C LEU A 102 -6.02 -6.98 2.34
N GLU A 103 -5.58 -5.80 1.90
CA GLU A 103 -5.39 -4.61 2.74
C GLU A 103 -6.05 -3.40 2.08
N TYR A 104 -6.97 -2.72 2.78
CA TYR A 104 -7.56 -1.47 2.29
C TYR A 104 -6.65 -0.29 2.62
N SER A 105 -6.82 0.83 1.94
CA SER A 105 -6.20 2.09 2.35
C SER A 105 -6.99 3.32 1.93
N LEU A 106 -6.86 4.36 2.75
CA LEU A 106 -7.40 5.70 2.52
C LEU A 106 -6.25 6.66 2.20
N ASN A 107 -6.20 7.18 0.99
CA ASN A 107 -5.25 8.21 0.63
C ASN A 107 -5.80 9.60 0.94
N TRP A 108 -5.06 10.37 1.74
CA TRP A 108 -5.31 11.79 1.97
C TRP A 108 -4.18 12.65 1.36
N LYS A 109 -4.55 13.80 0.81
CA LYS A 109 -3.65 14.77 0.18
C LYS A 109 -4.05 16.15 0.71
N GLU A 110 -3.15 16.83 1.40
CA GLU A 110 -3.42 18.12 2.06
C GLU A 110 -4.05 19.16 1.12
N LYS A 111 -3.53 19.29 -0.11
CA LYS A 111 -4.02 20.27 -1.10
C LYS A 111 -5.17 19.74 -1.98
N LYS A 112 -5.84 18.66 -1.60
CA LYS A 112 -6.98 18.10 -2.34
C LYS A 112 -8.15 17.80 -1.40
N PRO A 113 -9.39 18.13 -1.81
CA PRO A 113 -10.55 17.86 -0.97
C PRO A 113 -10.87 16.36 -0.89
N ASP A 114 -10.65 15.65 -1.99
CA ASP A 114 -11.07 14.26 -2.12
C ASP A 114 -10.00 13.27 -1.63
N GLN A 115 -10.48 12.24 -0.95
CA GLN A 115 -9.68 11.07 -0.62
C GLN A 115 -9.86 9.97 -1.67
N THR A 116 -8.80 9.17 -1.85
CA THR A 116 -8.80 8.03 -2.78
C THR A 116 -8.81 6.72 -1.98
N ILE A 117 -9.79 5.86 -2.23
CA ILE A 117 -9.79 4.49 -1.70
C ILE A 117 -8.92 3.63 -2.60
N ARG A 118 -8.13 2.79 -1.96
CA ARG A 118 -7.30 1.79 -2.64
C ARG A 118 -7.35 0.50 -1.85
N PHE A 119 -6.93 -0.58 -2.49
CA PHE A 119 -6.63 -1.80 -1.76
C PHE A 119 -5.55 -2.59 -2.49
N THR A 120 -4.86 -3.43 -1.73
CA THR A 120 -3.88 -4.39 -2.23
C THR A 120 -4.43 -5.79 -1.97
N ILE A 121 -4.22 -6.71 -2.89
CA ILE A 121 -4.49 -8.13 -2.72
C ILE A 121 -3.22 -8.94 -2.95
N GLU A 122 -3.22 -10.13 -2.38
CA GLU A 122 -2.30 -11.21 -2.73
C GLU A 122 -3.05 -12.24 -3.58
N PRO A 123 -2.95 -12.19 -4.92
CA PRO A 123 -3.66 -13.12 -5.77
C PRO A 123 -3.25 -14.56 -5.50
N SER A 124 -4.23 -15.46 -5.59
CA SER A 124 -4.07 -16.90 -5.40
C SER A 124 -4.94 -17.66 -6.40
N SER A 125 -4.73 -18.97 -6.48
CA SER A 125 -5.52 -19.87 -7.31
C SER A 125 -5.57 -21.25 -6.69
N ARG A 126 -6.40 -22.15 -7.23
CA ARG A 126 -6.40 -23.57 -6.83
C ARG A 126 -5.04 -24.25 -7.10
N ASN A 127 -4.27 -23.73 -8.05
CA ASN A 127 -2.97 -24.28 -8.44
C ASN A 127 -1.84 -23.86 -7.52
N ALA A 128 -2.03 -22.81 -6.71
CA ALA A 128 -1.03 -22.34 -5.76
C ALA A 128 -0.58 -23.47 -4.82
N GLY A 129 0.73 -23.73 -4.77
CA GLY A 129 1.34 -24.79 -3.98
C GLY A 129 1.25 -26.19 -4.59
N THR A 130 0.61 -26.34 -5.75
CA THR A 130 0.58 -27.61 -6.51
C THR A 130 1.75 -27.70 -7.49
N ALA A 131 1.93 -28.83 -8.16
CA ALA A 131 2.94 -28.97 -9.22
C ALA A 131 2.77 -27.97 -10.39
N ALA A 132 1.55 -27.43 -10.60
CA ALA A 132 1.29 -26.46 -11.65
C ALA A 132 1.65 -25.02 -11.27
N ASP A 133 1.74 -24.69 -9.99
CA ASP A 133 2.21 -23.38 -9.50
C ASP A 133 2.82 -23.52 -8.08
N PRO A 134 4.01 -24.14 -7.96
CA PRO A 134 4.55 -24.59 -6.68
C PRO A 134 4.90 -23.45 -5.71
N LEU A 135 5.09 -22.24 -6.22
CA LEU A 135 5.49 -21.06 -5.45
C LEU A 135 4.46 -19.91 -5.52
N LYS A 136 3.26 -20.14 -6.07
CA LYS A 136 2.21 -19.11 -6.24
C LYS A 136 2.71 -17.90 -7.06
N GLN A 137 3.31 -18.18 -8.21
CA GLN A 137 3.91 -17.17 -9.11
C GLN A 137 3.01 -16.78 -10.26
N LEU A 138 2.01 -17.62 -10.59
CA LEU A 138 1.20 -17.45 -11.80
C LEU A 138 -0.07 -16.66 -11.53
N ALA A 139 -0.66 -16.82 -10.35
CA ALA A 139 -1.98 -16.26 -10.02
C ALA A 139 -2.11 -14.75 -10.33
N ALA A 140 -1.13 -13.93 -9.90
CA ALA A 140 -1.16 -12.49 -10.14
C ALA A 140 -1.03 -12.12 -11.62
N LYS A 141 -0.20 -12.87 -12.37
CA LYS A 141 0.02 -12.66 -13.80
C LYS A 141 -1.21 -13.02 -14.61
N GLU A 142 -1.81 -14.18 -14.35
CA GLU A 142 -3.02 -14.64 -15.02
C GLU A 142 -4.18 -13.69 -14.76
N PHE A 143 -4.35 -13.29 -13.50
CA PHE A 143 -5.36 -12.32 -13.06
C PHE A 143 -5.25 -10.98 -13.80
N LEU A 144 -4.09 -10.32 -13.77
CA LEU A 144 -3.92 -9.02 -14.42
C LEU A 144 -3.97 -9.12 -15.95
N THR A 145 -3.46 -10.21 -16.54
CA THR A 145 -3.55 -10.44 -17.99
C THR A 145 -5.00 -10.59 -18.45
N ALA A 146 -5.84 -11.28 -17.65
CA ALA A 146 -7.26 -11.38 -17.94
C ALA A 146 -7.96 -10.03 -17.78
N MET A 147 -7.67 -9.30 -16.71
CA MET A 147 -8.26 -7.99 -16.44
C MET A 147 -7.91 -6.94 -17.50
N ALA A 148 -6.68 -6.94 -18.02
CA ALA A 148 -6.22 -5.98 -19.02
C ALA A 148 -7.00 -6.03 -20.34
N LYS A 149 -7.73 -7.12 -20.61
CA LYS A 149 -8.60 -7.24 -21.79
C LYS A 149 -9.88 -6.39 -21.68
N ASP A 150 -10.33 -6.15 -20.46
CA ASP A 150 -11.62 -5.52 -20.16
C ASP A 150 -11.48 -4.18 -19.45
N VAL A 151 -10.36 -3.93 -18.77
CA VAL A 151 -10.10 -2.69 -18.00
C VAL A 151 -9.08 -1.84 -18.75
N PRO A 152 -9.50 -0.70 -19.33
CA PRO A 152 -8.60 0.18 -20.06
C PRO A 152 -7.47 0.72 -19.19
N GLY A 153 -6.30 0.93 -19.81
CA GLY A 153 -5.15 1.56 -19.16
C GLY A 153 -4.21 0.59 -18.43
N ILE A 154 -4.60 -0.69 -18.27
CA ILE A 154 -3.69 -1.71 -17.74
C ILE A 154 -2.73 -2.16 -18.84
N ASP A 155 -1.45 -1.87 -18.65
CA ASP A 155 -0.36 -2.33 -19.51
C ASP A 155 0.53 -3.34 -18.76
N MET A 156 0.78 -4.48 -19.39
CA MET A 156 1.49 -5.60 -18.80
C MET A 156 2.99 -5.61 -19.11
N LYS A 157 3.54 -4.64 -19.84
CA LYS A 157 4.94 -4.65 -20.28
C LYS A 157 5.91 -4.61 -19.09
N ARG A 158 5.78 -3.62 -18.20
CA ARG A 158 6.61 -3.54 -16.98
C ARG A 158 6.32 -4.68 -16.02
N PHE A 159 5.05 -5.08 -15.90
CA PHE A 159 4.68 -6.25 -15.09
C PHE A 159 5.46 -7.49 -15.55
N ASN A 160 5.42 -7.79 -16.84
CA ASN A 160 6.05 -9.00 -17.40
C ASN A 160 7.57 -8.96 -17.26
N LEU A 161 8.18 -7.78 -17.47
CA LEU A 161 9.61 -7.58 -17.23
C LEU A 161 9.94 -7.92 -15.77
N PHE A 162 9.38 -7.21 -14.80
CA PHE A 162 9.74 -7.40 -13.39
C PHE A 162 9.37 -8.79 -12.89
N HIS A 163 8.21 -9.33 -13.29
CA HIS A 163 7.84 -10.71 -12.98
C HIS A 163 8.93 -11.70 -13.42
N SER A 164 9.43 -11.57 -14.65
CA SER A 164 10.48 -12.46 -15.18
C SER A 164 11.83 -12.33 -14.47
N GLU A 165 12.17 -11.12 -14.02
CA GLU A 165 13.42 -10.86 -13.29
C GLU A 165 13.37 -11.37 -11.85
N THR A 166 12.20 -11.34 -11.21
CA THR A 166 12.04 -11.71 -9.80
C THR A 166 11.52 -13.13 -9.57
N CYS A 167 11.00 -13.82 -10.59
CA CYS A 167 10.45 -15.17 -10.44
C CYS A 167 11.52 -16.26 -10.42
N VAL A 168 11.15 -17.40 -9.85
CA VAL A 168 11.90 -18.66 -9.80
C VAL A 168 11.42 -19.56 -10.93
N PRO A 169 12.30 -20.17 -11.74
CA PRO A 169 11.89 -21.19 -12.70
C PRO A 169 11.23 -22.39 -12.00
N ASP A 170 10.05 -22.83 -12.47
CA ASP A 170 9.25 -23.85 -11.78
C ASP A 170 10.01 -25.17 -11.56
N HIS A 171 10.86 -25.59 -12.51
CA HIS A 171 11.70 -26.80 -12.37
C HIS A 171 12.72 -26.72 -11.22
N ARG A 172 12.96 -25.53 -10.66
CA ARG A 172 13.84 -25.27 -9.51
C ARG A 172 13.10 -24.89 -8.24
N ALA A 173 11.77 -24.95 -8.23
CA ALA A 173 10.96 -24.59 -7.06
C ALA A 173 11.34 -25.39 -5.81
N ASN A 174 11.59 -26.70 -5.98
CA ASN A 174 12.02 -27.58 -4.88
C ASN A 174 13.35 -27.12 -4.24
N GLU A 175 14.29 -26.59 -5.03
CA GLU A 175 15.55 -26.06 -4.48
C GLU A 175 15.32 -24.88 -3.55
N VAL A 176 14.36 -24.01 -3.88
CA VAL A 176 13.99 -22.87 -3.04
C VAL A 176 13.26 -23.35 -1.78
N GLN A 177 12.28 -24.24 -1.93
CA GLN A 177 11.50 -24.74 -0.79
C GLN A 177 12.37 -25.42 0.27
N ILE A 178 13.46 -26.07 -0.13
CA ILE A 178 14.42 -26.69 0.81
C ILE A 178 15.31 -25.65 1.50
N LYS A 179 15.66 -24.56 0.80
CA LYS A 179 16.58 -23.53 1.29
C LYS A 179 15.90 -22.41 2.08
N ILE A 180 14.62 -22.16 1.82
CA ILE A 180 13.91 -21.05 2.45
C ILE A 180 13.70 -21.37 3.94
N PRO A 181 14.10 -20.47 4.87
CA PRO A 181 13.88 -20.71 6.29
C PRO A 181 12.40 -20.90 6.61
N GLY A 182 12.10 -21.81 7.56
CA GLY A 182 10.73 -22.01 8.03
C GLY A 182 10.13 -20.70 8.55
N GLY A 183 8.87 -20.42 8.19
CA GLY A 183 8.19 -19.18 8.54
C GLY A 183 8.61 -17.96 7.71
N SER A 184 9.39 -18.14 6.64
CA SER A 184 9.62 -17.05 5.68
C SER A 184 8.34 -16.74 4.90
N PRO A 185 8.14 -15.47 4.49
CA PRO A 185 7.10 -15.11 3.54
C PRO A 185 7.17 -15.98 2.29
N LEU A 186 6.01 -16.40 1.79
CA LEU A 186 5.93 -17.21 0.57
C LEU A 186 5.38 -16.43 -0.63
N THR A 187 5.16 -15.13 -0.46
CA THR A 187 4.51 -14.29 -1.46
C THR A 187 5.51 -13.69 -2.43
N LEU A 188 5.24 -13.80 -3.72
CA LEU A 188 6.11 -13.24 -4.76
C LEU A 188 5.52 -12.03 -5.48
N VAL A 189 4.20 -11.93 -5.56
CA VAL A 189 3.54 -10.81 -6.24
C VAL A 189 2.30 -10.35 -5.48
N TRP A 190 2.22 -9.05 -5.19
CA TRP A 190 0.97 -8.39 -4.80
C TRP A 190 0.46 -7.50 -5.93
N VAL A 191 -0.84 -7.24 -5.93
CA VAL A 191 -1.50 -6.33 -6.86
C VAL A 191 -2.33 -5.32 -6.10
N ALA A 192 -2.18 -4.03 -6.37
CA ALA A 192 -2.99 -2.98 -5.78
C ALA A 192 -3.76 -2.20 -6.83
N PHE A 193 -4.84 -1.57 -6.39
CA PHE A 193 -5.74 -0.81 -7.23
C PHE A 193 -6.05 0.55 -6.59
N ASP A 194 -5.80 1.62 -7.33
CA ASP A 194 -6.31 2.94 -6.99
C ASP A 194 -7.67 3.16 -7.65
N LEU A 195 -8.69 3.51 -6.86
CA LEU A 195 -10.05 3.74 -7.33
C LEU A 195 -10.24 5.23 -7.61
N GLU A 196 -9.72 5.70 -8.74
CA GLU A 196 -9.68 7.12 -9.13
C GLU A 196 -11.02 7.55 -9.76
N ARG A 197 -12.10 7.52 -8.96
CA ARG A 197 -13.47 8.03 -9.25
C ARG A 197 -13.89 7.94 -10.73
N GLY A 198 -14.17 6.72 -11.19
CA GLY A 198 -14.51 6.39 -12.58
C GLY A 198 -13.38 5.70 -13.35
N SER A 199 -12.21 5.52 -12.74
CA SER A 199 -11.08 4.81 -13.36
C SER A 199 -10.30 3.97 -12.34
N ILE A 200 -9.59 2.96 -12.85
CA ILE A 200 -8.83 2.02 -12.03
C ILE A 200 -7.38 2.04 -12.47
N VAL A 201 -6.47 2.27 -11.53
CA VAL A 201 -5.03 2.18 -11.79
C VAL A 201 -4.49 0.97 -11.06
N ALA A 202 -4.06 -0.05 -11.81
CA ALA A 202 -3.42 -1.24 -11.27
C ALA A 202 -1.93 -0.99 -10.99
N LYS A 203 -1.43 -1.61 -9.93
CA LYS A 203 -0.01 -1.62 -9.54
C LYS A 203 0.39 -3.03 -9.17
N ALA A 204 1.64 -3.39 -9.44
CA ALA A 204 2.18 -4.69 -9.06
C ALA A 204 3.44 -4.53 -8.22
N TYR A 205 3.58 -5.41 -7.23
CA TYR A 205 4.68 -5.44 -6.27
C TYR A 205 5.36 -6.80 -6.38
N PHE A 206 6.69 -6.82 -6.49
CA PHE A 206 7.47 -8.02 -6.75
C PHE A 206 8.48 -8.23 -5.62
N LEU A 207 8.40 -9.39 -4.96
CA LEU A 207 9.26 -9.74 -3.83
C LEU A 207 10.34 -10.73 -4.30
N PRO A 208 11.60 -10.31 -4.55
CA PRO A 208 12.63 -11.16 -5.15
C PRO A 208 13.28 -12.16 -4.17
N HIS A 209 12.82 -12.24 -2.92
CA HIS A 209 13.46 -13.02 -1.86
C HIS A 209 13.69 -14.51 -2.22
N MET A 210 12.73 -15.19 -2.87
CA MET A 210 12.94 -16.58 -3.32
C MET A 210 13.97 -16.69 -4.44
N LYS A 211 14.01 -15.72 -5.36
CA LYS A 211 15.04 -15.64 -6.39
C LYS A 211 16.42 -15.41 -5.80
N ALA A 212 16.51 -14.57 -4.75
CA ALA A 212 17.74 -14.36 -4.00
C ALA A 212 18.20 -15.66 -3.31
N VAL A 213 17.30 -16.40 -2.66
CA VAL A 213 17.59 -17.71 -2.07
C VAL A 213 18.09 -18.72 -3.12
N LEU A 214 17.47 -18.74 -4.30
CA LEU A 214 17.86 -19.64 -5.39
C LEU A 214 19.27 -19.34 -5.93
N THR A 215 19.54 -18.06 -6.18
CA THR A 215 20.70 -17.59 -6.95
C THR A 215 21.90 -17.19 -6.10
N GLY A 216 21.68 -16.89 -4.81
CA GLY A 216 22.69 -16.28 -3.95
C GLY A 216 22.91 -14.79 -4.23
N ILE A 217 22.19 -14.19 -5.19
CA ILE A 217 22.30 -12.77 -5.51
C ILE A 217 21.44 -11.97 -4.52
N PRO A 218 21.97 -10.90 -3.87
CA PRO A 218 21.19 -10.07 -2.97
C PRO A 218 19.94 -9.47 -3.65
N THR A 219 18.85 -9.36 -2.89
CA THR A 219 17.59 -8.77 -3.37
C THR A 219 17.79 -7.37 -3.96
N LYS A 220 18.62 -6.55 -3.33
CA LYS A 220 19.02 -5.21 -3.82
C LYS A 220 19.53 -5.25 -5.26
N THR A 221 20.48 -6.14 -5.56
CA THR A 221 21.05 -6.30 -6.89
C THR A 221 20.00 -6.75 -7.91
N ILE A 222 19.17 -7.74 -7.55
CA ILE A 222 18.06 -8.20 -8.42
C ILE A 222 17.11 -7.05 -8.75
N VAL A 223 16.73 -6.24 -7.75
CA VAL A 223 15.83 -5.09 -7.96
C VAL A 223 16.48 -4.02 -8.85
N PHE A 224 17.71 -3.61 -8.55
CA PHE A 224 18.39 -2.55 -9.30
C PHE A 224 18.65 -2.96 -10.76
N ASP A 225 19.09 -4.19 -11.00
CA ASP A 225 19.32 -4.68 -12.36
C ASP A 225 18.01 -4.79 -13.14
N ALA A 226 16.92 -5.22 -12.49
CA ALA A 226 15.60 -5.22 -13.10
C ALA A 226 15.14 -3.79 -13.49
N ILE A 227 15.35 -2.80 -12.63
CA ILE A 227 15.00 -1.39 -12.91
C ILE A 227 15.86 -0.82 -14.05
N ARG A 228 17.15 -1.17 -14.13
CA ARG A 228 18.03 -0.74 -15.24
C ARG A 228 17.56 -1.26 -16.59
N LYS A 229 16.86 -2.40 -16.64
CA LYS A 229 16.23 -2.91 -17.88
C LYS A 229 15.08 -2.01 -18.38
N CYS A 230 14.61 -1.06 -17.56
CA CYS A 230 13.68 -0.01 -18.00
C CYS A 230 14.38 1.23 -18.56
N ASN A 231 15.72 1.32 -18.54
CA ASN A 231 16.44 2.42 -19.17
C ASN A 231 16.16 2.44 -20.68
N GLY A 232 16.06 3.63 -21.27
CA GLY A 232 15.71 3.76 -22.68
C GLY A 232 15.54 5.21 -23.14
N PRO A 233 14.75 5.47 -24.19
CA PRO A 233 14.56 6.81 -24.75
C PRO A 233 14.01 7.85 -23.76
N ASP A 234 13.27 7.39 -22.75
CA ASP A 234 12.72 8.25 -21.70
C ASP A 234 13.76 8.66 -20.65
N GLY A 235 14.90 7.97 -20.59
CA GLY A 235 16.01 8.27 -19.70
C GLY A 235 16.57 7.04 -19.00
N THR A 236 17.33 7.29 -17.93
CA THR A 236 17.97 6.28 -17.08
C THR A 236 17.57 6.46 -15.62
N TYR A 237 17.56 5.35 -14.87
CA TYR A 237 17.38 5.31 -13.42
C TYR A 237 18.71 5.29 -12.64
N ASP A 238 19.86 5.30 -13.32
CA ASP A 238 21.17 5.05 -12.72
C ASP A 238 21.53 6.05 -11.61
N GLY A 239 21.24 7.35 -11.79
CA GLY A 239 21.51 8.36 -10.76
C GLY A 239 20.78 8.08 -9.45
N SER A 240 19.49 7.74 -9.53
CA SER A 240 18.68 7.37 -8.36
C SER A 240 19.10 6.04 -7.74
N ILE A 241 19.49 5.07 -8.56
CA ILE A 241 20.01 3.79 -8.08
C ILE A 241 21.33 4.00 -7.34
N THR A 242 22.29 4.71 -7.92
CA THR A 242 23.58 5.00 -7.28
C THR A 242 23.40 5.74 -5.95
N ALA A 243 22.56 6.77 -5.90
CA ALA A 243 22.32 7.51 -4.67
C ALA A 243 21.75 6.64 -3.54
N LEU A 244 20.84 5.72 -3.87
CA LEU A 244 20.29 4.77 -2.89
C LEU A 244 21.33 3.69 -2.52
N ASP A 245 22.03 3.13 -3.51
CA ASP A 245 23.02 2.07 -3.31
C ASP A 245 24.16 2.54 -2.41
N ASP A 246 24.74 3.72 -2.70
CA ASP A 246 25.80 4.34 -1.91
C ASP A 246 25.36 4.66 -0.48
N TYR A 247 24.07 4.96 -0.27
CA TYR A 247 23.53 5.14 1.07
C TYR A 247 23.43 3.81 1.81
N LEU A 248 22.89 2.76 1.17
CA LEU A 248 22.76 1.43 1.77
C LEU A 248 24.11 0.80 2.10
N GLU A 249 25.12 0.98 1.23
CA GLU A 249 26.50 0.50 1.46
C GLU A 249 27.27 1.31 2.52
N SER A 250 26.75 2.47 2.94
CA SER A 250 27.36 3.24 4.03
C SER A 250 27.11 2.64 5.42
N PHE A 251 26.17 1.70 5.54
CA PHE A 251 25.87 1.01 6.78
C PHE A 251 26.79 -0.21 6.99
N PRO A 252 27.08 -0.57 8.25
CA PRO A 252 27.64 -1.89 8.55
C PRO A 252 26.76 -3.00 7.99
N VAL A 253 27.38 -4.06 7.43
CA VAL A 253 26.69 -5.16 6.73
C VAL A 253 25.57 -5.78 7.56
N ASP A 254 25.77 -5.93 8.87
CA ASP A 254 24.81 -6.53 9.81
C ASP A 254 23.66 -5.60 10.20
N LYS A 255 23.76 -4.31 9.86
CA LYS A 255 22.78 -3.25 10.21
C LYS A 255 22.18 -2.57 8.99
N ALA A 256 22.66 -2.89 7.79
CA ALA A 256 22.23 -2.26 6.56
C ALA A 256 20.72 -2.48 6.34
N PRO A 257 19.97 -1.41 6.01
CA PRO A 257 18.61 -1.55 5.52
C PRO A 257 18.54 -2.46 4.29
N GLN A 258 17.46 -3.22 4.16
CA GLN A 258 17.34 -4.28 3.15
C GLN A 258 16.30 -3.90 2.10
N VAL A 259 16.67 -3.97 0.81
CA VAL A 259 15.68 -3.89 -0.27
C VAL A 259 14.84 -5.17 -0.26
N VAL A 260 13.54 -5.03 0.00
CA VAL A 260 12.64 -6.20 0.17
C VAL A 260 11.73 -6.45 -1.02
N LEU A 261 11.36 -5.41 -1.77
CA LEU A 261 10.53 -5.53 -2.96
C LEU A 261 10.66 -4.31 -3.87
N LEU A 262 10.20 -4.46 -5.12
CA LEU A 262 9.97 -3.33 -6.03
C LEU A 262 8.51 -3.27 -6.46
N SER A 263 8.02 -2.11 -6.89
CA SER A 263 6.70 -2.00 -7.51
C SER A 263 6.66 -1.04 -8.68
N ASN A 264 5.64 -1.22 -9.54
CA ASN A 264 5.36 -0.33 -10.66
C ASN A 264 3.86 -0.11 -10.82
N ASP A 265 3.52 1.04 -11.41
CA ASP A 265 2.19 1.27 -11.96
C ASP A 265 2.07 0.47 -13.28
N CYS A 266 1.01 -0.33 -13.46
CA CYS A 266 0.78 -1.16 -14.64
C CYS A 266 0.11 -0.33 -15.75
N VAL A 267 0.85 0.66 -16.26
CA VAL A 267 0.41 1.65 -17.25
C VAL A 267 1.40 1.71 -18.40
N ILE A 268 0.96 2.29 -19.52
CA ILE A 268 1.81 2.48 -20.71
C ILE A 268 3.07 3.27 -20.31
N ASP A 269 4.21 2.75 -20.74
CA ASP A 269 5.52 3.36 -20.50
C ASP A 269 5.56 4.83 -20.94
N SER A 270 6.06 5.68 -20.05
CA SER A 270 6.36 7.08 -20.31
C SER A 270 7.41 7.60 -19.32
N ALA A 271 7.97 8.78 -19.59
CA ALA A 271 8.87 9.49 -18.66
C ALA A 271 8.23 9.79 -17.28
N SER A 272 6.89 9.73 -17.17
CA SER A 272 6.18 9.91 -15.90
C SER A 272 6.10 8.63 -15.05
N CYS A 273 6.40 7.48 -15.65
CA CYS A 273 6.32 6.19 -14.98
C CYS A 273 7.43 6.05 -13.94
N ARG A 274 7.02 5.61 -12.75
CA ARG A 274 7.87 5.46 -11.59
C ARG A 274 8.10 3.99 -11.26
N ASN A 275 9.34 3.67 -10.89
CA ASN A 275 9.70 2.40 -10.28
C ASN A 275 9.96 2.68 -8.80
N LYS A 276 9.38 1.86 -7.92
CA LYS A 276 9.46 2.09 -6.47
C LYS A 276 10.29 0.99 -5.83
N VAL A 277 11.30 1.38 -5.06
CA VAL A 277 12.13 0.45 -4.27
C VAL A 277 11.72 0.54 -2.82
N TYR A 278 11.41 -0.59 -2.21
CA TYR A 278 10.95 -0.68 -0.82
C TYR A 278 12.10 -1.21 0.02
N VAL A 279 12.52 -0.40 0.98
CA VAL A 279 13.63 -0.69 1.88
C VAL A 279 13.08 -0.88 3.28
N HIS A 280 13.31 -2.06 3.83
CA HIS A 280 13.02 -2.38 5.21
C HIS A 280 14.19 -1.93 6.09
N ALA A 281 13.90 -1.15 7.12
CA ALA A 281 14.89 -0.62 8.05
C ALA A 281 14.45 -0.83 9.51
N SER A 282 15.42 -0.77 10.42
CA SER A 282 15.16 -0.77 11.86
C SER A 282 15.15 0.67 12.39
N VAL A 283 14.02 1.36 12.25
CA VAL A 283 13.87 2.79 12.60
C VAL A 283 13.12 2.94 13.92
N GLY A 284 13.82 3.38 14.97
CA GLY A 284 13.26 3.57 16.32
C GLY A 284 13.02 5.03 16.72
N THR A 285 13.62 5.98 15.99
CA THR A 285 13.77 7.39 16.37
C THR A 285 13.48 8.29 15.17
N LEU A 286 13.08 9.53 15.41
CA LEU A 286 12.86 10.52 14.35
C LEU A 286 14.15 10.87 13.60
N ALA A 287 15.29 10.98 14.29
CA ALA A 287 16.58 11.25 13.66
C ALA A 287 16.89 10.23 12.55
N HIS A 288 16.77 8.94 12.85
CA HIS A 288 16.94 7.87 11.87
C HIS A 288 15.87 7.89 10.75
N ALA A 289 14.62 8.23 11.06
CA ALA A 289 13.58 8.37 10.04
C ALA A 289 13.91 9.51 9.04
N LYS A 290 14.43 10.64 9.54
CA LYS A 290 14.88 11.77 8.71
C LYS A 290 16.11 11.40 7.86
N ASP A 291 17.08 10.71 8.47
CA ASP A 291 18.29 10.23 7.78
C ASP A 291 17.95 9.32 6.59
N MET A 292 17.02 8.38 6.78
CA MET A 292 16.52 7.51 5.72
C MET A 292 15.71 8.29 4.65
N PHE A 293 14.95 9.30 5.06
CA PHE A 293 14.10 10.08 4.15
C PHE A 293 14.91 10.88 3.12
N HIS A 294 16.03 11.48 3.55
CA HIS A 294 16.87 12.29 2.67
C HIS A 294 18.21 11.62 2.30
N LEU A 295 18.38 10.33 2.61
CA LEU A 295 19.57 9.52 2.30
C LEU A 295 20.87 10.14 2.85
N ALA A 296 20.88 10.51 4.13
CA ALA A 296 21.96 11.23 4.79
C ALA A 296 22.45 12.45 3.99
N GLY A 297 21.50 13.27 3.51
CA GLY A 297 21.78 14.50 2.75
C GLY A 297 22.05 14.32 1.25
N ARG A 298 22.03 13.09 0.71
CA ARG A 298 22.14 12.86 -0.75
C ARG A 298 20.92 13.41 -1.51
N LEU A 299 19.77 13.51 -0.83
CA LEU A 299 18.60 14.23 -1.34
C LEU A 299 18.49 15.59 -0.65
N SER A 300 18.26 16.63 -1.43
CA SER A 300 18.16 18.01 -0.94
C SER A 300 17.17 18.83 -1.78
N GLY A 301 16.98 20.10 -1.41
CA GLY A 301 16.05 21.01 -2.06
C GLY A 301 14.75 21.22 -1.27
N GLU A 302 13.91 22.14 -1.77
CA GLU A 302 12.74 22.64 -1.05
C GLU A 302 11.71 21.56 -0.73
N VAL A 303 11.49 20.61 -1.66
CA VAL A 303 10.55 19.49 -1.47
C VAL A 303 11.02 18.55 -0.37
N ILE A 304 12.33 18.24 -0.32
CA ILE A 304 12.91 17.41 0.73
C ILE A 304 12.85 18.14 2.07
N ALA A 305 13.19 19.44 2.11
CA ALA A 305 13.10 20.24 3.32
C ALA A 305 11.66 20.33 3.86
N ALA A 306 10.66 20.46 2.98
CA ALA A 306 9.26 20.42 3.37
C ALA A 306 8.85 19.03 3.89
N GLY A 307 9.27 17.95 3.23
CA GLY A 307 9.03 16.59 3.70
C GLY A 307 9.61 16.31 5.08
N LEU A 308 10.85 16.77 5.35
CA LEU A 308 11.49 16.64 6.66
C LEU A 308 10.72 17.36 7.77
N ARG A 309 10.14 18.54 7.49
CA ARG A 309 9.25 19.24 8.43
C ARG A 309 7.96 18.45 8.67
N SER A 310 7.29 18.00 7.61
CA SER A 310 6.06 17.22 7.75
C SER A 310 6.27 15.89 8.50
N ILE A 311 7.41 15.24 8.31
CA ILE A 311 7.79 14.03 9.06
C ILE A 311 8.04 14.34 10.51
N HIS A 312 8.76 15.43 10.81
CA HIS A 312 8.95 15.89 12.19
C HIS A 312 7.62 16.12 12.89
N ASP A 313 6.74 16.90 12.27
CA ASP A 313 5.45 17.27 12.85
C ASP A 313 4.57 16.03 13.06
N LEU A 314 4.48 15.13 12.07
CA LEU A 314 3.70 13.90 12.21
C LEU A 314 4.29 12.99 13.29
N TRP A 315 5.61 12.84 13.35
CA TRP A 315 6.26 11.94 14.31
C TRP A 315 6.04 12.44 15.74
N CYS A 316 6.30 13.71 16.01
CA CYS A 316 6.05 14.31 17.33
C CYS A 316 4.57 14.21 17.70
N HIS A 317 3.66 14.40 16.74
CA HIS A 317 2.22 14.24 16.95
C HIS A 317 1.82 12.79 17.28
N LEU A 318 2.30 11.81 16.50
CA LEU A 318 1.98 10.40 16.70
C LEU A 318 2.50 9.85 18.02
N PHE A 319 3.66 10.32 18.49
CA PHE A 319 4.31 9.79 19.68
C PHE A 319 4.24 10.74 20.89
N SER A 320 3.48 11.83 20.78
CA SER A 320 3.28 12.81 21.85
C SER A 320 4.60 13.39 22.37
N LEU A 321 5.52 13.71 21.45
CA LEU A 321 6.82 14.33 21.76
C LEU A 321 6.73 15.85 21.65
N ASP A 322 7.59 16.56 22.39
CA ASP A 322 7.72 18.01 22.28
C ASP A 322 8.49 18.37 21.00
N SER A 323 7.80 18.96 20.03
CA SER A 323 8.38 19.41 18.76
C SER A 323 9.41 20.54 18.91
N ALA A 324 9.44 21.23 20.05
CA ALA A 324 10.42 22.28 20.34
C ALA A 324 11.68 21.75 21.03
N ASP A 325 11.63 20.54 21.59
CA ASP A 325 12.78 19.90 22.25
C ASP A 325 13.63 19.12 21.23
N PRO A 326 14.89 19.52 20.98
CA PRO A 326 15.79 18.79 20.09
C PRO A 326 16.02 17.33 20.52
N GLU A 327 15.92 17.01 21.81
CA GLU A 327 16.12 15.65 22.31
C GLU A 327 14.98 14.71 21.89
N SER A 328 13.81 15.24 21.53
CA SER A 328 12.71 14.46 20.96
C SER A 328 13.12 13.69 19.71
N GLU A 329 14.13 14.16 18.96
CA GLU A 329 14.57 13.45 17.75
C GLU A 329 15.22 12.09 18.05
N ASN A 330 15.84 11.97 19.22
CA ASN A 330 16.56 10.78 19.68
C ASN A 330 15.71 9.86 20.56
N ALA A 331 14.48 10.27 20.90
CA ALA A 331 13.55 9.46 21.68
C ALA A 331 13.22 8.15 20.94
N VAL A 332 13.47 7.02 21.62
CA VAL A 332 13.15 5.69 21.10
C VAL A 332 11.68 5.38 21.36
N VAL A 333 10.85 5.56 20.33
CA VAL A 333 9.39 5.40 20.41
C VAL A 333 8.87 4.15 19.69
N LEU A 334 9.68 3.58 18.79
CA LEU A 334 9.42 2.30 18.14
C LEU A 334 10.48 1.29 18.58
N ALA A 335 10.23 0.61 19.70
CA ALA A 335 11.14 -0.40 20.24
C ALA A 335 11.45 -1.49 19.19
N ASN A 336 12.71 -1.89 19.10
CA ASN A 336 13.27 -2.78 18.09
C ASN A 336 13.20 -2.29 16.63
N GLY A 337 12.53 -1.17 16.31
CA GLY A 337 12.51 -0.48 15.01
C GLY A 337 12.12 -1.29 13.76
N ARG A 338 11.96 -2.61 13.89
CA ARG A 338 11.71 -3.55 12.80
C ARG A 338 10.38 -3.24 12.14
N LEU A 339 10.31 -3.51 10.84
CA LEU A 339 9.15 -3.34 9.98
C LEU A 339 8.84 -1.87 9.70
N PHE A 340 9.84 -0.99 9.71
CA PHE A 340 9.72 0.33 9.11
C PHE A 340 10.06 0.24 7.62
N LEU A 341 9.27 0.88 6.76
CA LEU A 341 9.48 0.85 5.32
C LEU A 341 9.78 2.25 4.79
N CYS A 342 10.85 2.37 3.99
CA CYS A 342 11.17 3.55 3.20
C CYS A 342 11.00 3.20 1.72
N ILE A 343 10.16 3.96 1.02
CA ILE A 343 9.86 3.74 -0.39
C ILE A 343 10.50 4.86 -1.19
N TYR A 344 11.37 4.47 -2.12
CA TYR A 344 12.08 5.36 -3.02
C TYR A 344 11.43 5.28 -4.40
N GLU A 345 10.62 6.29 -4.74
CA GLU A 345 9.89 6.37 -6.00
C GLU A 345 10.75 7.07 -7.06
N MET A 346 11.42 6.28 -7.91
CA MET A 346 12.37 6.75 -8.91
C MET A 346 11.69 7.03 -10.25
N ARG A 347 12.09 8.13 -10.90
CA ARG A 347 11.72 8.47 -12.29
C ARG A 347 12.98 8.56 -13.16
N PRO A 348 12.88 8.28 -14.46
CA PRO A 348 14.06 8.35 -15.33
C PRO A 348 14.50 9.81 -15.53
N THR A 349 15.81 10.04 -15.65
CA THR A 349 16.43 11.31 -16.02
C THR A 349 17.05 11.21 -17.41
N LYS A 350 17.12 12.31 -18.20
CA LYS A 350 17.59 12.22 -19.59
C LYS A 350 19.08 11.88 -19.67
N ALA A 351 19.86 12.26 -18.67
CA ALA A 351 21.24 11.87 -18.52
C ALA A 351 21.57 11.54 -17.06
N VAL A 352 22.59 10.70 -16.85
CA VAL A 352 23.11 10.34 -15.52
C VAL A 352 23.50 11.59 -14.71
N ASN A 353 23.98 12.63 -15.40
CA ASN A 353 24.46 13.86 -14.77
C ASN A 353 23.34 14.88 -14.44
N GLU A 354 22.08 14.61 -14.82
CA GLU A 354 20.93 15.48 -14.47
C GLU A 354 20.43 15.28 -13.03
N GLY A 355 21.21 14.56 -12.21
CA GLY A 355 20.95 14.37 -10.79
C GLY A 355 19.94 13.26 -10.49
N VAL A 356 19.37 13.31 -9.30
CA VAL A 356 18.48 12.29 -8.75
C VAL A 356 17.02 12.75 -8.86
N ASN A 357 16.19 11.98 -9.56
CA ASN A 357 14.74 12.19 -9.59
C ASN A 357 14.06 11.09 -8.77
N MET A 358 13.87 11.40 -7.49
CA MET A 358 13.36 10.45 -6.50
C MET A 358 12.50 11.15 -5.46
N GLU A 359 11.29 10.65 -5.26
CA GLU A 359 10.44 11.00 -4.13
C GLU A 359 10.57 9.91 -3.06
N VAL A 360 10.55 10.28 -1.78
CA VAL A 360 10.67 9.32 -0.68
C VAL A 360 9.38 9.30 0.11
N LYS A 361 8.93 8.12 0.52
CA LYS A 361 7.76 7.92 1.37
C LYS A 361 8.14 7.02 2.53
N LEU A 362 7.79 7.44 3.74
CA LEU A 362 7.97 6.62 4.93
C LEU A 362 6.67 5.91 5.24
N HIS A 363 6.76 4.65 5.70
CA HIS A 363 5.65 3.84 6.16
C HIS A 363 5.94 3.39 7.59
N ILE A 364 5.20 3.98 8.52
CA ILE A 364 5.24 3.69 9.95
C ILE A 364 4.31 2.51 10.21
N PRO A 365 4.76 1.43 10.87
CA PRO A 365 3.90 0.30 11.22
C PRO A 365 2.87 0.74 12.26
N GLY A 366 1.63 1.03 11.83
CA GLY A 366 0.55 1.56 12.67
C GLY A 366 0.26 0.63 13.86
N TRP A 367 0.30 -0.67 13.61
CA TRP A 367 0.12 -1.69 14.65
C TRP A 367 1.27 -1.78 15.67
N ARG A 368 2.33 -1.00 15.51
CA ARG A 368 3.44 -0.88 16.49
C ARG A 368 3.55 0.48 17.17
N VAL A 369 2.68 1.44 16.84
CA VAL A 369 2.68 2.78 17.46
C VAL A 369 2.34 2.74 18.96
N GLY A 370 1.82 1.62 19.47
CA GLY A 370 1.51 1.46 20.89
C GLY A 370 0.15 2.03 21.30
N LYS A 371 -0.71 2.33 20.32
CA LYS A 371 -2.02 2.94 20.49
C LYS A 371 -3.13 2.04 19.95
N SER A 372 -4.30 2.10 20.57
CA SER A 372 -5.55 1.52 20.05
C SER A 372 -6.00 2.20 18.76
N ASP A 373 -6.93 1.60 18.01
CA ASP A 373 -7.49 2.24 16.81
C ASP A 373 -8.27 3.51 17.16
N THR A 374 -8.94 3.56 18.31
CA THR A 374 -9.61 4.78 18.82
C THR A 374 -8.59 5.89 19.10
N GLU A 375 -7.51 5.60 19.82
CA GLU A 375 -6.45 6.60 20.09
C GLU A 375 -5.75 7.07 18.81
N LEU A 376 -5.45 6.16 17.87
CA LEU A 376 -4.91 6.53 16.56
C LEU A 376 -5.91 7.38 15.77
N SER A 377 -7.20 7.06 15.85
CA SER A 377 -8.24 7.84 15.18
C SER A 377 -8.29 9.26 15.72
N GLU A 378 -8.22 9.46 17.04
CA GLU A 378 -8.20 10.81 17.61
C GLU A 378 -6.94 11.60 17.19
N LEU A 379 -5.79 10.95 17.11
CA LEU A 379 -4.58 11.58 16.57
C LEU A 379 -4.76 11.98 15.10
N MET A 380 -5.34 11.11 14.27
CA MET A 380 -5.62 11.45 12.86
C MET A 380 -6.63 12.58 12.75
N ARG A 381 -7.66 12.61 13.60
CA ARG A 381 -8.66 13.70 13.66
C ARG A 381 -8.00 15.04 13.98
N SER A 382 -7.17 15.08 15.02
CA SER A 382 -6.41 16.27 15.40
C SER A 382 -5.47 16.72 14.28
N TRP A 383 -4.78 15.77 13.63
CA TRP A 383 -3.91 16.03 12.49
C TRP A 383 -4.65 16.63 11.29
N PHE A 384 -5.79 16.06 10.90
CA PHE A 384 -6.60 16.61 9.80
C PHE A 384 -7.16 17.99 10.16
N THR A 385 -7.52 18.23 11.42
CA THR A 385 -7.96 19.54 11.90
C THR A 385 -6.85 20.57 11.75
N SER A 386 -5.62 20.25 12.16
CA SER A 386 -4.47 21.18 12.07
C SER A 386 -4.08 21.51 10.63
N HIS A 387 -4.45 20.66 9.67
CA HIS A 387 -4.21 20.87 8.23
C HIS A 387 -5.42 21.45 7.49
N GLY A 388 -6.47 21.89 8.21
CA GLY A 388 -7.65 22.55 7.61
C GLY A 388 -8.69 21.58 7.01
N HIS A 389 -8.62 20.29 7.32
CA HIS A 389 -9.55 19.25 6.87
C HIS A 389 -10.57 18.90 7.96
N GLY A 390 -11.23 19.92 8.52
CA GLY A 390 -12.18 19.77 9.64
C GLY A 390 -13.36 18.82 9.36
N ASN A 391 -13.83 18.76 8.11
CA ASN A 391 -14.89 17.80 7.73
C ASN A 391 -14.39 16.34 7.88
N LEU A 392 -13.25 15.99 7.26
CA LEU A 392 -12.64 14.67 7.38
C LEU A 392 -12.32 14.34 8.84
N ALA A 393 -11.76 15.31 9.57
CA ALA A 393 -11.51 15.18 10.99
C ALA A 393 -12.80 14.81 11.75
N GLY A 394 -13.90 15.55 11.55
CA GLY A 394 -15.16 15.32 12.25
C GLY A 394 -15.71 13.90 12.09
N ARG A 395 -15.44 13.25 10.95
CA ARG A 395 -16.03 11.95 10.57
C ARG A 395 -15.09 10.74 10.63
N TYR A 396 -13.77 10.94 10.75
CA TYR A 396 -12.78 9.87 10.58
C TYR A 396 -13.05 8.61 11.43
N GLU A 397 -13.26 8.78 12.74
CA GLU A 397 -13.50 7.66 13.65
C GLU A 397 -14.82 6.94 13.35
N SER A 398 -15.91 7.68 13.15
CA SER A 398 -17.22 7.09 12.81
C SER A 398 -17.21 6.40 11.45
N ASP A 399 -16.47 6.92 10.48
CA ASP A 399 -16.31 6.31 9.16
C ASP A 399 -15.55 4.98 9.26
N LEU A 400 -14.47 4.94 10.06
CA LEU A 400 -13.70 3.73 10.31
C LEU A 400 -14.55 2.66 11.01
N ALA A 401 -15.27 3.04 12.07
CA ALA A 401 -16.19 2.15 12.78
C ALA A 401 -17.31 1.62 11.87
N SER A 402 -17.82 2.47 10.96
CA SER A 402 -18.84 2.09 9.97
C SER A 402 -18.30 1.08 8.95
N ALA A 403 -17.05 1.26 8.50
CA ALA A 403 -16.40 0.34 7.56
C ALA A 403 -16.07 -1.01 8.18
N PHE A 404 -15.76 -1.02 9.47
CA PHE A 404 -15.30 -2.20 10.19
C PHE A 404 -16.11 -2.47 11.47
N PRO A 405 -17.43 -2.69 11.36
CA PRO A 405 -18.34 -2.68 12.51
C PRO A 405 -18.19 -3.88 13.45
N ARG A 406 -17.38 -4.87 13.07
CA ARG A 406 -17.12 -6.08 13.87
C ARG A 406 -15.84 -5.97 14.71
N TYR A 407 -15.07 -4.90 14.54
CA TYR A 407 -13.74 -4.81 15.15
C TYR A 407 -13.84 -4.05 16.47
N ASP A 408 -13.23 -4.61 17.51
CA ASP A 408 -12.96 -3.84 18.72
C ASP A 408 -11.85 -2.82 18.43
N THR A 409 -12.20 -1.54 18.43
CA THR A 409 -11.25 -0.43 18.19
C THR A 409 -10.58 0.06 19.47
N THR A 410 -11.03 -0.43 20.63
CA THR A 410 -10.60 0.06 21.96
C THR A 410 -9.44 -0.76 22.53
N THR A 411 -9.35 -2.05 22.21
CA THR A 411 -8.29 -2.92 22.71
C THR A 411 -7.03 -2.83 21.86
N GLY A 412 -5.89 -2.49 22.48
CA GLY A 412 -4.61 -2.30 21.79
C GLY A 412 -4.00 -3.55 21.12
N GLY A 413 -4.53 -4.75 21.37
CA GLY A 413 -4.04 -6.03 20.84
C GLY A 413 -4.60 -6.42 19.46
N GLN A 414 -5.69 -5.80 19.00
CA GLN A 414 -6.36 -6.11 17.74
C GLN A 414 -6.45 -4.84 16.90
N ARG A 415 -5.41 -4.51 16.12
CA ARG A 415 -5.33 -3.22 15.42
C ARG A 415 -5.73 -3.35 13.95
N THR A 416 -6.56 -2.43 13.50
CA THR A 416 -7.03 -2.30 12.12
C THR A 416 -6.01 -1.53 11.31
N HIS A 417 -5.43 -0.46 11.88
CA HIS A 417 -4.36 0.31 11.22
C HIS A 417 -3.09 -0.54 11.06
N THR A 418 -2.78 -0.94 9.84
CA THR A 418 -1.55 -1.69 9.54
C THR A 418 -0.37 -0.74 9.33
N TRP A 419 -0.57 0.33 8.56
CA TRP A 419 0.46 1.31 8.22
C TRP A 419 -0.09 2.72 8.23
N ILE A 420 0.78 3.68 8.56
CA ILE A 420 0.59 5.10 8.31
C ILE A 420 1.76 5.55 7.46
N SER A 421 1.51 5.96 6.21
CA SER A 421 2.56 6.48 5.34
C SER A 421 2.52 7.99 5.23
N ILE A 422 3.68 8.62 5.08
CA ILE A 422 3.82 10.05 4.82
C ILE A 422 4.87 10.34 3.75
N THR A 423 4.58 11.33 2.90
CA THR A 423 5.54 12.00 2.01
C THR A 423 5.07 13.45 1.80
N TYR A 424 5.88 14.23 1.10
CA TYR A 424 5.53 15.58 0.67
C TYR A 424 5.77 15.73 -0.83
N THR A 425 4.83 16.36 -1.54
CA THR A 425 5.06 16.81 -2.91
C THR A 425 4.61 18.25 -3.06
N ALA A 426 5.23 19.01 -3.97
CA ALA A 426 4.81 20.39 -4.25
C ALA A 426 3.32 20.46 -4.65
N LYS A 427 2.86 19.45 -5.42
CA LYS A 427 1.50 19.36 -5.97
C LYS A 427 0.44 19.07 -4.91
N THR A 428 0.74 18.20 -3.95
CA THR A 428 -0.25 17.71 -2.98
C THR A 428 -0.07 18.30 -1.59
N GLY A 429 1.05 18.97 -1.31
CA GLY A 429 1.47 19.21 0.06
C GLY A 429 1.78 17.88 0.75
N VAL A 430 1.41 17.77 2.02
CA VAL A 430 1.49 16.50 2.75
C VAL A 430 0.61 15.45 2.06
N TYR A 431 1.19 14.29 1.77
CA TYR A 431 0.50 13.14 1.20
C TYR A 431 0.59 12.02 2.22
N MET A 432 -0.55 11.56 2.73
CA MET A 432 -0.62 10.48 3.71
C MET A 432 -1.54 9.36 3.29
N THR A 433 -1.27 8.19 3.85
CA THR A 433 -2.12 7.02 3.67
C THR A 433 -2.26 6.27 4.97
N MET A 434 -3.49 5.94 5.32
CA MET A 434 -3.81 5.03 6.40
C MET A 434 -4.23 3.71 5.76
N TYR A 435 -3.62 2.61 6.20
CA TYR A 435 -3.86 1.27 5.68
C TYR A 435 -4.60 0.44 6.73
N TYR A 436 -5.52 -0.41 6.29
CA TYR A 436 -6.46 -1.12 7.14
C TYR A 436 -6.51 -2.60 6.79
N THR A 437 -6.34 -3.47 7.79
CA THR A 437 -6.54 -4.91 7.61
C THR A 437 -8.01 -5.28 7.83
N PRO A 438 -8.57 -6.20 7.02
CA PRO A 438 -9.88 -6.81 7.27
C PRO A 438 -9.88 -7.86 8.40
N LYS A 439 -8.73 -8.14 9.03
CA LYS A 439 -8.58 -9.11 10.12
C LYS A 439 -9.17 -10.48 9.77
N LEU A 440 -8.99 -10.91 8.53
CA LEU A 440 -9.60 -12.15 8.01
C LEU A 440 -9.32 -13.36 8.92
N PRO A 441 -8.09 -13.54 9.45
CA PRO A 441 -7.80 -14.64 10.35
C PRO A 441 -8.60 -14.63 11.65
N GLU A 442 -8.68 -13.48 12.30
CA GLU A 442 -9.43 -13.30 13.55
C GLU A 442 -10.94 -13.52 13.32
N MET A 443 -11.45 -12.98 12.21
CA MET A 443 -12.89 -12.92 11.95
C MET A 443 -13.43 -14.22 11.34
N TYR A 444 -12.62 -14.94 10.58
CA TYR A 444 -13.10 -16.06 9.75
C TYR A 444 -12.26 -17.32 9.85
N PHE A 445 -11.01 -17.25 10.33
CA PHE A 445 -10.10 -18.40 10.29
C PHE A 445 -10.05 -19.20 11.62
N LYS A 446 -10.92 -18.92 12.60
CA LYS A 446 -11.05 -19.63 13.90
C LYS A 446 -9.73 -20.24 14.44
N SER A 447 -9.08 -19.57 15.38
CA SER A 447 -7.88 -20.08 16.05
C SER A 447 -8.08 -21.50 16.63
N PRO A 448 -7.11 -22.42 16.47
CA PRO A 448 -6.81 -23.36 17.53
C PRO A 448 -6.45 -22.53 18.77
N GLN A 449 -7.03 -22.86 19.92
CA GLN A 449 -6.70 -22.26 21.21
C GLN A 449 -5.18 -22.18 21.41
N HIS A 450 -4.72 -21.02 21.89
CA HIS A 450 -3.45 -20.77 22.58
C HIS A 450 -2.24 -21.65 22.20
N LEU A 451 -1.30 -21.08 21.44
CA LEU A 451 0.11 -21.41 21.61
C LEU A 451 0.79 -20.26 22.33
N ASN A 452 0.64 -20.28 23.67
CA ASN A 452 1.64 -19.69 24.54
C ASN A 452 2.94 -20.50 24.34
N ASN A 453 4.00 -19.83 23.89
CA ASN A 453 5.34 -19.88 24.47
C ASN A 453 6.22 -18.82 23.84
#